data_AF-A0A974P6X7-F1
#
_entry.id   AF-A0A974P6X7-F1
#
_cell.length_a   1.000
_cell.length_b   1.000
_cell.length_c   1.000
_cell.angle_alpha   90.00
_cell.angle_beta   90.00
_cell.angle_gamma   90.00
#
_symmetry.space_group_name_H-M   'P 1'
#
loop_
_entity.id
_entity.type
_entity.pdbx_description
1 polymer ?
#
loop_
_entity_poly.entity_id
_entity_poly.type
_entity_poly.pdbx_seq_one_letter_code
_entity_poly.pdbx_strand_id
1 'polypeptide(L)'
;MLRQEKAGGEPPMIGVVNRMMLFKDYSSYVAKAKKYKAPNLKQPEYMPEGYVFDQAVIQPYFEIKEKELLALSGGIKLEGGYRVSWRKEPLGSINFDNSGLSYKKGQTIVNISVKRLKEKTGIIESLLWTKNTIMENILVNGTQLIYMDHSKNGEVKLGYKYKLVWADPENNMLYNLTTTPESSLTKEEVIRIAAGMMN
;
A
#
# COMPACT_ATOMS: atom_id res chain seq x y z
N MET A 1 14.46 -1.03 17.66
CA MET A 1 14.00 -0.32 18.86
C MET A 1 15.17 0.48 19.40
N LEU A 2 14.95 1.77 19.67
CA LEU A 2 15.91 2.68 20.28
C LEU A 2 15.41 3.02 21.69
N ARG A 3 16.24 2.86 22.71
CA ARG A 3 15.90 3.20 24.10
C ARG A 3 17.03 3.97 24.79
N GLN A 4 16.70 4.88 25.69
CA GLN A 4 17.67 5.53 26.56
C GLN A 4 17.85 4.70 27.85
N GLU A 5 19.08 4.42 28.27
CA GLU A 5 19.37 3.54 29.42
C GLU A 5 19.34 4.26 30.78
N LYS A 6 18.93 5.53 30.84
CA LYS A 6 18.85 6.32 32.07
C LYS A 6 17.50 6.12 32.78
N ALA A 7 17.50 6.10 34.12
CA ALA A 7 16.28 6.07 34.91
C ALA A 7 15.41 7.30 34.60
N GLY A 8 14.13 7.09 34.27
CA GLY A 8 13.22 8.16 33.85
C GLY A 8 13.40 8.64 32.40
N GLY A 9 14.11 7.88 31.56
CA GLY A 9 14.30 8.21 30.13
C GLY A 9 13.02 8.12 29.30
N GLU A 10 13.08 8.64 28.07
CA GLU A 10 11.97 8.64 27.13
C GLU A 10 11.47 7.23 26.78
N PRO A 11 10.17 7.08 26.43
CA PRO A 11 9.65 5.82 25.90
C PRO A 11 10.47 5.31 24.71
N PRO A 12 10.66 3.98 24.60
CA PRO A 12 11.45 3.41 23.51
C PRO A 12 10.78 3.68 22.15
N MET A 13 11.57 4.14 21.18
CA MET A 13 11.11 4.27 19.81
C MET A 13 11.19 2.92 19.10
N ILE A 14 10.05 2.46 18.57
CA ILE A 14 9.95 1.22 17.81
C ILE A 14 9.78 1.56 16.33
N GLY A 15 10.58 0.90 15.50
CA GLY A 15 10.53 1.04 14.06
C GLY A 15 10.65 -0.33 13.39
N VAL A 16 10.16 -0.41 12.16
CA VAL A 16 10.20 -1.61 11.34
C VAL A 16 10.88 -1.29 10.02
N VAL A 17 11.72 -2.21 9.56
CA VAL A 17 12.32 -2.16 8.22
C VAL A 17 11.75 -3.32 7.41
N ASN A 18 10.76 -3.01 6.57
CA ASN A 18 10.19 -3.95 5.61
C ASN A 18 10.74 -3.63 4.22
N ARG A 19 11.62 -4.47 3.68
CA ARG A 19 12.06 -4.34 2.29
C ARG A 19 10.99 -4.90 1.37
N MET A 20 10.39 -4.03 0.57
CA MET A 20 9.48 -4.44 -0.50
C MET A 20 10.22 -5.32 -1.52
N MET A 21 9.54 -6.35 -2.02
CA MET A 21 10.02 -7.09 -3.17
C MET A 21 9.56 -6.34 -4.42
N LEU A 22 10.53 -5.89 -5.22
CA LEU A 22 10.30 -5.14 -6.46
C LEU A 22 10.54 -6.04 -7.67
N PHE A 23 9.67 -5.94 -8.67
CA PHE A 23 9.75 -6.70 -9.90
C PHE A 23 9.64 -5.76 -11.09
N LYS A 24 10.60 -5.84 -12.02
CA LYS A 24 10.56 -5.07 -13.27
C LYS A 24 9.84 -5.79 -14.41
N ASP A 25 9.45 -7.03 -14.19
CA ASP A 25 8.63 -7.81 -15.09
C ASP A 25 7.44 -8.45 -14.35
N TYR A 26 6.31 -8.55 -15.05
CA TYR A 26 5.08 -9.06 -14.46
C TYR A 26 5.14 -10.57 -14.18
N SER A 27 5.88 -11.33 -14.98
CA SER A 27 5.95 -12.80 -14.86
C SER A 27 6.64 -13.26 -13.57
N SER A 28 7.75 -12.60 -13.19
CA SER A 28 8.47 -12.82 -11.94
C SER A 28 7.61 -12.46 -10.74
N TYR A 29 6.84 -11.38 -10.85
CA TYR A 29 5.86 -11.00 -9.83
C TYR A 29 4.83 -12.11 -9.62
N VAL A 30 4.17 -12.58 -10.68
CA VAL A 30 3.15 -13.64 -10.59
C VAL A 30 3.73 -14.91 -9.95
N ALA A 31 4.94 -15.31 -10.34
CA ALA A 31 5.61 -16.47 -9.76
C ALA A 31 5.87 -16.30 -8.25
N LYS A 32 6.31 -15.11 -7.81
CA LYS A 32 6.54 -14.82 -6.39
C LYS A 32 5.26 -14.64 -5.60
N ALA A 33 4.24 -14.02 -6.17
CA ALA A 33 2.93 -13.88 -5.55
C ALA A 33 2.34 -15.26 -5.24
N LYS A 34 2.43 -16.19 -6.20
CA LYS A 34 2.05 -17.60 -5.99
C LYS A 34 2.89 -18.27 -4.90
N LYS A 35 4.22 -18.12 -4.92
CA LYS A 35 5.12 -18.72 -3.93
C LYS A 35 4.79 -18.28 -2.50
N TYR A 36 4.49 -17.00 -2.30
CA TYR A 36 4.23 -16.42 -0.97
C TYR A 36 2.75 -16.30 -0.64
N LYS A 37 1.85 -16.84 -1.47
CA LYS A 37 0.38 -16.72 -1.34
C LYS A 37 -0.10 -15.26 -1.22
N ALA A 38 0.67 -14.33 -1.79
CA ALA A 38 0.30 -12.92 -1.86
C ALA A 38 -0.90 -12.73 -2.79
N PRO A 39 -1.71 -11.67 -2.63
CA PRO A 39 -2.71 -11.31 -3.63
C PRO A 39 -2.08 -11.21 -5.02
N ASN A 40 -2.62 -11.97 -5.96
CA ASN A 40 -2.16 -11.99 -7.34
C ASN A 40 -2.95 -10.95 -8.15
N LEU A 41 -2.45 -9.72 -8.15
CA LEU A 41 -3.06 -8.59 -8.84
C LEU A 41 -2.88 -8.76 -10.35
N LYS A 42 -3.99 -8.93 -11.07
CA LYS A 42 -3.99 -9.01 -12.53
C LYS A 42 -3.62 -7.65 -13.13
N GLN A 43 -3.07 -7.64 -14.35
CA GLN A 43 -2.96 -6.39 -15.10
C GLN A 43 -4.37 -5.95 -15.56
N PRO A 44 -4.67 -4.63 -15.57
CA PRO A 44 -5.94 -4.14 -16.09
C PRO A 44 -6.01 -4.42 -17.60
N GLU A 45 -7.20 -4.78 -18.08
CA GLU A 45 -7.44 -4.97 -19.51
C GLU A 45 -7.28 -3.69 -20.33
N TYR A 46 -7.43 -2.53 -19.67
CA TYR A 46 -7.27 -1.22 -20.27
C TYR A 46 -6.23 -0.39 -19.52
N MET A 47 -5.35 0.25 -20.30
CA MET A 47 -4.45 1.29 -19.83
C MET A 47 -4.38 2.38 -20.91
N PRO A 48 -4.48 3.67 -20.56
CA PRO A 48 -4.40 4.77 -21.53
C PRO A 48 -3.08 4.80 -22.31
N GLU A 49 -3.12 5.35 -23.52
CA GLU A 49 -1.96 5.37 -24.40
C GLU A 49 -0.74 6.07 -23.77
N GLY A 50 0.42 5.42 -23.92
CA GLY A 50 1.71 5.88 -23.41
C GLY A 50 2.01 5.48 -21.97
N TYR A 51 1.04 4.90 -21.24
CA TYR A 51 1.33 4.25 -19.96
C TYR A 51 1.85 2.84 -20.18
N VAL A 52 3.02 2.56 -19.65
CA VAL A 52 3.66 1.24 -19.72
C VAL A 52 3.85 0.68 -18.33
N PHE A 53 3.81 -0.64 -18.19
CA PHE A 53 4.16 -1.31 -16.93
C PHE A 53 5.59 -0.92 -16.52
N ASP A 54 5.73 -0.37 -15.31
CA ASP A 54 7.03 0.04 -14.76
C ASP A 54 7.55 -0.98 -13.74
N GLN A 55 6.67 -1.41 -12.83
CA GLN A 55 7.03 -2.38 -11.81
C GLN A 55 5.82 -3.00 -11.13
N ALA A 56 6.06 -4.13 -10.48
CA ALA A 56 5.18 -4.72 -9.50
C ALA A 56 5.87 -4.83 -8.15
N VAL A 57 5.08 -4.86 -7.09
CA VAL A 57 5.56 -4.94 -5.71
C VAL A 57 4.79 -6.00 -4.92
N ILE A 58 5.49 -6.67 -4.01
CA ILE A 58 4.88 -7.41 -2.90
C ILE A 58 5.45 -6.81 -1.62
N GLN A 59 4.58 -6.29 -0.77
CA GLN A 59 4.97 -5.62 0.47
C GLN A 59 4.78 -6.58 1.66
N PRO A 60 5.89 -7.06 2.27
CA PRO A 60 5.80 -7.86 3.48
C PRO A 60 5.36 -7.00 4.67
N TYR A 61 4.59 -7.60 5.57
CA TYR A 61 4.16 -7.00 6.82
C TYR A 61 4.18 -8.04 7.94
N PHE A 62 4.59 -7.64 9.13
CA PHE A 62 4.42 -8.43 10.35
C PHE A 62 3.96 -7.50 11.46
N GLU A 63 3.24 -8.09 12.41
CA GLU A 63 2.76 -7.35 13.58
C GLU A 63 3.90 -7.10 14.56
N ILE A 64 3.99 -5.87 15.05
CA ILE A 64 4.98 -5.48 16.04
C ILE A 64 4.50 -5.97 17.41
N LYS A 65 5.17 -6.97 17.95
CA LYS A 65 4.94 -7.43 19.33
C LYS A 65 5.84 -6.67 20.28
N GLU A 66 5.37 -5.49 20.73
CA GLU A 66 6.14 -4.57 21.57
C GLU A 66 6.77 -5.25 22.79
N LYS A 67 6.00 -6.04 23.55
CA LYS A 67 6.52 -6.76 24.73
C LYS A 67 7.73 -7.65 24.41
N GLU A 68 7.70 -8.34 23.27
CA GLU A 68 8.83 -9.18 22.83
C GLU A 68 10.05 -8.34 22.43
N LEU A 69 9.83 -7.17 21.81
CA LEU A 69 10.91 -6.25 21.48
C LEU A 69 11.54 -5.63 22.72
N LEU A 70 10.73 -5.26 23.72
CA LEU A 70 11.21 -4.71 25.00
C LEU A 70 12.05 -5.73 25.78
N ALA A 71 11.72 -7.01 25.66
CA ALA A 71 12.47 -8.11 26.27
C ALA A 71 13.85 -8.37 25.62
N LEU A 72 14.20 -7.69 24.51
CA LEU A 72 15.53 -7.83 23.91
C LEU A 72 16.61 -7.29 24.87
N SER A 73 17.50 -8.18 25.28
CA SER A 73 18.63 -7.88 26.17
C SER A 73 19.91 -7.48 25.41
N GLY A 74 19.99 -7.76 24.11
CA GLY A 74 21.11 -7.41 23.23
C GLY A 74 20.98 -6.06 22.51
N GLY A 75 22.02 -5.66 21.77
CA GLY A 75 22.01 -4.46 20.92
C GLY A 75 23.30 -3.64 21.00
N ILE A 76 23.40 -2.59 20.19
CA ILE A 76 24.55 -1.68 20.14
C ILE A 76 24.27 -0.48 21.06
N LYS A 77 25.23 -0.15 21.93
CA LYS A 77 25.22 1.11 22.67
C LYS A 77 25.70 2.23 21.76
N LEU A 78 24.96 3.33 21.76
CA LEU A 78 25.31 4.57 21.08
C LEU A 78 25.75 5.60 22.12
N GLU A 79 26.38 6.67 21.64
CA GLU A 79 26.66 7.85 22.45
C GLU A 79 25.38 8.44 23.06
N GLY A 80 25.51 9.15 24.18
CA GLY A 80 24.36 9.73 24.89
C GLY A 80 23.56 8.73 25.75
N GLY A 81 24.01 7.47 25.85
CA GLY A 81 23.36 6.45 26.67
C GLY A 81 22.15 5.80 26.00
N TYR A 82 22.12 5.79 24.67
CA TYR A 82 21.10 5.09 23.90
C TYR A 82 21.53 3.66 23.56
N ARG A 83 20.56 2.77 23.37
CA ARG A 83 20.76 1.43 22.82
C ARG A 83 19.82 1.17 21.68
N VAL A 84 20.36 0.60 20.60
CA VAL A 84 19.58 0.05 19.49
C VAL A 84 19.57 -1.47 19.57
N SER A 85 18.37 -2.04 19.67
CA SER A 85 18.10 -3.47 19.63
C SER A 85 17.24 -3.81 18.42
N TRP A 86 17.55 -4.93 17.75
CA TRP A 86 16.78 -5.41 16.60
C TRP A 86 16.66 -6.94 16.64
N ARG A 87 15.62 -7.44 15.96
CA ARG A 87 15.39 -8.85 15.71
C ARG A 87 15.06 -9.01 14.23
N LYS A 88 15.58 -10.08 13.61
CA LYS A 88 15.11 -10.50 12.30
C LYS A 88 13.89 -11.40 12.49
N GLU A 89 12.77 -11.02 11.89
CA GLU A 89 11.57 -11.85 11.92
C GLU A 89 11.76 -13.13 11.09
N PRO A 90 11.35 -14.30 11.61
CA PRO A 90 11.34 -15.53 10.82
C PRO A 90 10.32 -15.42 9.68
N LEU A 91 10.58 -16.10 8.56
CA LEU A 91 9.69 -16.04 7.38
C LEU A 91 8.23 -16.40 7.71
N GLY A 92 8.00 -17.32 8.66
CA GLY A 92 6.67 -17.75 9.07
C GLY A 92 5.86 -16.69 9.83
N SER A 93 6.48 -15.63 10.36
CA SER A 93 5.75 -14.50 10.99
C SER A 93 5.47 -13.35 10.01
N ILE A 94 5.96 -13.45 8.76
CA ILE A 94 5.79 -12.44 7.73
C ILE A 94 4.55 -12.75 6.91
N ASN A 95 3.64 -11.78 6.84
CA ASN A 95 2.48 -11.80 5.97
C ASN A 95 2.80 -11.09 4.65
N PHE A 96 2.26 -11.61 3.55
CA PHE A 96 2.43 -11.07 2.20
C PHE A 96 1.08 -10.59 1.64
N ASP A 97 0.31 -9.91 2.47
CA ASP A 97 -1.07 -9.54 2.17
C ASP A 97 -1.23 -8.32 1.26
N ASN A 98 -0.14 -7.73 0.77
CA ASN A 98 -0.19 -6.52 -0.04
C ASN A 98 0.63 -6.69 -1.32
N SER A 99 0.00 -6.40 -2.44
CA SER A 99 0.63 -6.37 -3.76
C SER A 99 0.26 -5.09 -4.50
N GLY A 100 1.09 -4.68 -5.46
CA GLY A 100 0.77 -3.55 -6.32
C GLY A 100 1.43 -3.62 -7.68
N LEU A 101 0.84 -2.92 -8.64
CA LEU A 101 1.35 -2.69 -9.99
C LEU A 101 1.47 -1.18 -10.20
N SER A 102 2.51 -0.75 -10.89
CA SER A 102 2.73 0.65 -11.27
C SER A 102 2.88 0.74 -12.78
N TYR A 103 2.20 1.72 -13.37
CA TYR A 103 2.27 2.07 -14.78
C TYR A 103 2.73 3.52 -14.91
N LYS A 104 3.64 3.81 -15.85
CA LYS A 104 4.24 5.14 -16.01
C LYS A 104 4.08 5.70 -17.42
N LYS A 105 3.88 7.01 -17.49
CA LYS A 105 3.98 7.83 -18.70
C LYS A 105 4.82 9.08 -18.38
N GLY A 106 6.10 9.04 -18.71
CA GLY A 106 7.04 10.08 -18.26
C GLY A 106 7.11 10.12 -16.73
N GLN A 107 6.73 11.26 -16.13
CA GLN A 107 6.71 11.45 -14.67
C GLN A 107 5.37 11.07 -14.02
N THR A 108 4.31 10.84 -14.80
CA THR A 108 3.01 10.48 -14.24
C THR A 108 2.93 8.98 -13.97
N ILE A 109 2.31 8.61 -12.85
CA ILE A 109 2.22 7.21 -12.41
C ILE A 109 0.76 6.89 -12.10
N VAL A 110 0.29 5.74 -12.59
CA VAL A 110 -0.89 5.04 -12.07
C VAL A 110 -0.40 3.89 -11.19
N ASN A 111 -0.82 3.88 -9.92
CA ASN A 111 -0.56 2.77 -9.02
C ASN A 111 -1.87 2.03 -8.76
N ILE A 112 -1.84 0.72 -8.85
CA ILE A 112 -2.94 -0.17 -8.48
C ILE A 112 -2.41 -1.06 -7.36
N SER A 113 -3.11 -1.14 -6.25
CA SER A 113 -2.75 -2.03 -5.15
C SER A 113 -3.94 -2.84 -4.68
N VAL A 114 -3.63 -3.99 -4.09
CA VAL A 114 -4.59 -4.86 -3.44
C VAL A 114 -4.04 -5.29 -2.09
N LYS A 115 -4.93 -5.30 -1.11
CA LYS A 115 -4.67 -5.74 0.25
C LYS A 115 -5.64 -6.85 0.59
N ARG A 116 -5.12 -7.99 1.04
CA ARG A 116 -5.92 -9.02 1.69
C ARG A 116 -6.33 -8.53 3.06
N LEU A 117 -7.62 -8.60 3.31
CA LEU A 117 -8.24 -8.23 4.57
C LEU A 117 -8.09 -9.39 5.55
N LYS A 118 -7.78 -9.10 6.82
CA LYS A 118 -7.61 -10.13 7.87
C LYS A 118 -8.95 -10.60 8.44
N GLU A 119 -9.91 -9.68 8.54
CA GLU A 119 -11.25 -9.95 9.06
C GLU A 119 -12.27 -9.82 7.92
N LYS A 120 -13.31 -10.67 7.94
CA LYS A 120 -14.45 -10.59 7.00
C LYS A 120 -15.46 -9.51 7.39
N THR A 121 -15.33 -8.93 8.58
CA THR A 121 -16.27 -7.97 9.15
C THR A 121 -15.66 -6.58 9.15
N GLY A 122 -16.30 -5.65 8.42
CA GLY A 122 -16.21 -4.20 8.61
C GLY A 122 -14.81 -3.61 8.76
N ILE A 123 -13.99 -3.69 7.72
CA ILE A 123 -12.72 -2.96 7.74
C ILE A 123 -12.96 -1.47 7.56
N ILE A 124 -12.43 -0.71 8.52
CA ILE A 124 -12.30 0.73 8.42
C ILE A 124 -11.00 1.00 7.66
N GLU A 125 -11.09 1.21 6.34
CA GLU A 125 -9.97 1.78 5.59
C GLU A 125 -10.00 3.29 5.77
N SER A 126 -8.94 3.85 6.38
CA SER A 126 -8.78 5.29 6.46
C SER A 126 -8.44 5.84 5.08
N LEU A 127 -9.42 6.52 4.48
CA LEU A 127 -9.19 7.30 3.27
C LEU A 127 -8.57 8.64 3.69
N LEU A 128 -7.37 8.94 3.19
CA LEU A 128 -6.81 10.28 3.28
C LEU A 128 -7.57 11.17 2.30
N TRP A 129 -8.19 12.24 2.79
CA TRP A 129 -8.90 13.24 1.99
C TRP A 129 -8.79 14.61 2.69
N THR A 130 -9.17 15.67 1.97
CA THR A 130 -9.26 17.04 2.52
C THR A 130 -10.64 17.62 2.24
N LYS A 131 -11.01 18.71 2.90
CA LYS A 131 -12.27 19.44 2.64
C LYS A 131 -12.49 19.83 1.17
N ASN A 132 -11.43 19.91 0.35
CA ASN A 132 -11.50 20.23 -1.08
C ASN A 132 -11.57 18.99 -1.98
N THR A 133 -11.45 17.79 -1.41
CA THR A 133 -11.52 16.52 -2.15
C THR A 133 -12.97 16.22 -2.46
N ILE A 134 -13.30 16.09 -3.74
CA ILE A 134 -14.62 15.63 -4.16
C ILE A 134 -14.66 14.12 -3.93
N MET A 135 -15.71 13.66 -3.27
CA MET A 135 -15.97 12.25 -3.03
C MET A 135 -17.29 11.84 -3.66
N GLU A 136 -17.28 10.73 -4.37
CA GLU A 136 -18.47 10.19 -5.03
C GLU A 136 -18.51 8.66 -4.88
N ASN A 137 -19.70 8.12 -4.65
CA ASN A 137 -19.95 6.69 -4.79
C ASN A 137 -20.36 6.42 -6.23
N ILE A 138 -19.65 5.51 -6.91
CA ILE A 138 -19.96 5.10 -8.28
C ILE A 138 -20.17 3.59 -8.33
N LEU A 139 -20.95 3.13 -9.32
CA LEU A 139 -21.23 1.72 -9.56
C LEU A 139 -20.61 1.32 -10.90
N VAL A 140 -19.73 0.32 -10.90
CA VAL A 140 -19.07 -0.20 -12.11
C VAL A 140 -19.16 -1.72 -12.07
N ASN A 141 -19.74 -2.34 -13.10
CA ASN A 141 -19.91 -3.80 -13.18
C ASN A 141 -20.53 -4.43 -11.92
N GLY A 142 -21.52 -3.76 -11.31
CA GLY A 142 -22.16 -4.21 -10.06
C GLY A 142 -21.32 -4.03 -8.79
N THR A 143 -20.08 -3.54 -8.91
CA THR A 143 -19.18 -3.23 -7.79
C THR A 143 -19.31 -1.76 -7.41
N GLN A 144 -19.51 -1.46 -6.13
CA GLN A 144 -19.49 -0.10 -5.61
C GLN A 144 -18.06 0.36 -5.36
N LEU A 145 -17.73 1.57 -5.81
CA LEU A 145 -16.43 2.21 -5.61
C LEU A 145 -16.61 3.57 -4.96
N ILE A 146 -15.62 3.97 -4.18
CA ILE A 146 -15.45 5.34 -3.72
C ILE A 146 -14.44 6.00 -4.64
N TYR A 147 -14.89 6.99 -5.41
CA TYR A 147 -14.06 7.86 -6.22
C TYR A 147 -13.70 9.13 -5.43
N MET A 148 -12.44 9.51 -5.48
CA MET A 148 -11.87 10.70 -4.86
C MET A 148 -11.12 11.52 -5.90
N ASP A 149 -11.47 12.80 -6.00
CA ASP A 149 -10.83 13.77 -6.87
C ASP A 149 -10.24 14.91 -6.03
N HIS A 150 -8.92 14.98 -6.04
CA HIS A 150 -8.10 15.96 -5.36
C HIS A 150 -7.43 16.93 -6.37
N SER A 151 -8.02 17.11 -7.55
CA SER A 151 -7.53 18.06 -8.56
C SER A 151 -7.79 19.52 -8.21
N LYS A 152 -8.74 19.81 -7.31
CA LYS A 152 -9.02 21.17 -6.85
C LYS A 152 -7.90 21.66 -5.94
N ASN A 153 -7.36 22.84 -6.26
CA ASN A 153 -6.30 23.48 -5.48
C ASN A 153 -6.67 23.55 -3.99
N GLY A 154 -5.76 23.02 -3.16
CA GLY A 154 -5.81 23.11 -1.72
C GLY A 154 -4.39 23.25 -1.17
N GLU A 155 -4.27 23.81 0.02
CA GLU A 155 -2.98 24.01 0.70
C GLU A 155 -2.28 22.66 1.00
N VAL A 156 -3.07 21.60 1.18
CA VAL A 156 -2.60 20.25 1.48
C VAL A 156 -2.51 19.43 0.20
N LYS A 157 -1.33 18.87 -0.10
CA LYS A 157 -1.09 17.97 -1.23
C LYS A 157 -1.15 16.51 -0.78
N LEU A 158 -2.15 15.74 -1.24
CA LEU A 158 -2.36 14.34 -0.84
C LEU A 158 -1.51 13.30 -1.62
N GLY A 159 -0.59 13.74 -2.47
CA GLY A 159 0.27 12.84 -3.27
C GLY A 159 -0.47 12.07 -4.37
N TYR A 160 -1.75 12.33 -4.59
CA TYR A 160 -2.53 11.81 -5.72
C TYR A 160 -3.46 12.90 -6.29
N LYS A 161 -3.84 12.76 -7.56
CA LYS A 161 -4.92 13.55 -8.19
C LYS A 161 -6.25 12.82 -8.08
N TYR A 162 -6.27 11.56 -8.52
CA TYR A 162 -7.44 10.67 -8.41
C TYR A 162 -7.10 9.47 -7.55
N LYS A 163 -8.09 9.04 -6.76
CA LYS A 163 -8.06 7.77 -6.02
C LYS A 163 -9.40 7.04 -6.17
N LEU A 164 -9.35 5.74 -6.46
CA LEU A 164 -10.50 4.86 -6.37
C LEU A 164 -10.24 3.76 -5.35
N VAL A 165 -11.26 3.40 -4.59
CA VAL A 165 -11.22 2.28 -3.65
C VAL A 165 -12.46 1.43 -3.83
N TRP A 166 -12.27 0.11 -3.91
CA TRP A 166 -13.36 -0.86 -3.98
C TRP A 166 -12.98 -2.15 -3.29
N ALA A 167 -13.99 -2.85 -2.79
CA ALA A 167 -13.80 -4.13 -2.13
C ALA A 167 -14.25 -5.28 -3.05
N ASP A 168 -13.62 -6.43 -2.86
CA ASP A 168 -14.07 -7.73 -3.33
C ASP A 168 -14.32 -8.59 -2.07
N PRO A 169 -15.57 -8.59 -1.57
CA PRO A 169 -15.91 -9.30 -0.34
C PRO A 169 -15.76 -10.82 -0.46
N GLU A 170 -15.97 -11.38 -1.66
CA GLU A 170 -15.89 -12.81 -1.90
C GLU A 170 -14.48 -13.33 -1.65
N ASN A 171 -13.48 -12.59 -2.13
CA ASN A 171 -12.06 -12.94 -1.94
C ASN A 171 -11.41 -12.26 -0.73
N ASN A 172 -12.16 -11.47 0.04
CA ASN A 172 -11.70 -10.66 1.16
C ASN A 172 -10.53 -9.74 0.78
N MET A 173 -10.70 -8.99 -0.31
CA MET A 173 -9.69 -8.08 -0.86
C MET A 173 -10.19 -6.63 -0.87
N LEU A 174 -9.28 -5.70 -0.66
CA LEU A 174 -9.50 -4.27 -0.85
C LEU A 174 -8.53 -3.77 -1.92
N TYR A 175 -9.07 -3.16 -2.96
CA TYR A 175 -8.31 -2.59 -4.06
C TYR A 175 -8.26 -1.07 -3.95
N ASN A 176 -7.16 -0.51 -4.41
CA ASN A 176 -6.94 0.93 -4.47
C ASN A 176 -6.23 1.26 -5.79
N LEU A 177 -6.68 2.31 -6.46
CA LEU A 177 -6.01 2.88 -7.62
C LEU A 177 -5.73 4.35 -7.35
N THR A 178 -4.49 4.80 -7.53
CA THR A 178 -4.13 6.22 -7.48
C THR A 178 -3.43 6.69 -8.74
N THR A 179 -3.56 7.99 -9.02
CA THR A 179 -2.79 8.68 -10.05
C THR A 179 -1.99 9.82 -9.42
N THR A 180 -0.80 10.13 -9.93
CA THR A 180 0.00 11.26 -9.42
C THR A 180 -0.72 12.61 -9.58
N PRO A 181 -0.40 13.63 -8.77
CA PRO A 181 -1.02 14.96 -8.86
C PRO A 181 -0.99 15.58 -10.26
N GLU A 182 0.07 15.32 -11.02
CA GLU A 182 0.32 15.84 -12.37
C GLU A 182 -0.38 15.02 -13.47
N SER A 183 -1.19 14.03 -13.10
CA SER A 183 -1.87 13.17 -14.05
C SER A 183 -2.79 13.95 -14.99
N SER A 184 -2.64 13.73 -16.29
CA SER A 184 -3.53 14.25 -17.32
C SER A 184 -4.76 13.38 -17.57
N LEU A 185 -4.90 12.25 -16.85
CA LEU A 185 -6.03 11.35 -17.04
C LEU A 185 -7.36 12.03 -16.70
N THR A 186 -8.43 11.61 -17.37
CA THR A 186 -9.80 12.00 -17.00
C THR A 186 -10.39 11.02 -15.99
N LYS A 187 -11.47 11.42 -15.32
CA LYS A 187 -12.24 10.57 -14.41
C LYS A 187 -12.66 9.26 -15.10
N GLU A 188 -13.14 9.33 -16.33
CA GLU A 188 -13.61 8.19 -17.13
C GLU A 188 -12.46 7.23 -17.44
N GLU A 189 -11.27 7.73 -17.77
CA GLU A 189 -10.09 6.89 -17.98
C GLU A 189 -9.70 6.16 -16.69
N VAL A 190 -9.69 6.84 -15.55
CA VAL A 190 -9.35 6.21 -14.26
C VAL A 190 -10.38 5.14 -13.88
N ILE A 191 -11.68 5.42 -14.09
CA ILE A 191 -12.76 4.45 -13.90
C ILE A 191 -12.59 3.25 -14.83
N ARG A 192 -12.24 3.47 -16.10
CA ARG A 192 -12.05 2.40 -17.08
C ARG A 192 -10.88 1.48 -16.74
N ILE A 193 -9.79 2.02 -16.18
CA ILE A 193 -8.68 1.20 -15.66
C ILE A 193 -9.18 0.29 -14.54
N ALA A 194 -9.93 0.85 -13.57
CA ALA A 194 -10.49 0.07 -12.47
C ALA A 194 -11.49 -0.99 -12.96
N ALA A 195 -12.36 -0.65 -13.92
CA ALA A 195 -13.31 -1.57 -14.53
C ALA A 195 -12.60 -2.78 -15.17
N GLY A 196 -11.47 -2.55 -15.85
CA GLY A 196 -10.65 -3.62 -16.45
C GLY A 196 -9.96 -4.54 -15.44
N MET A 197 -10.13 -4.31 -14.13
CA MET A 197 -9.69 -5.20 -13.05
C MET A 197 -10.83 -6.04 -12.47
N MET A 198 -12.08 -5.73 -12.83
CA MET A 198 -13.30 -6.31 -12.25
C MET A 198 -13.90 -7.34 -13.22
N ASN A 199 -13.39 -8.58 -13.13
CA ASN A 199 -13.89 -9.74 -13.86
C ASN A 199 -14.03 -10.95 -12.93
#